data_AF-A0A947CRP9-F1
#
_entry.id   AF-A0A947CRP9-F1
#
_cell.length_a   1.000
_cell.length_b   1.000
_cell.length_c   1.000
_cell.angle_alpha   90.00
_cell.angle_beta   90.00
_cell.angle_gamma   90.00
#
_symmetry.space_group_name_H-M   'P 1'
#
loop_
_entity.id
_entity.type
_entity.pdbx_description
1 polymer ?
#
loop_
_entity_poly.entity_id
_entity_poly.type
_entity_poly.pdbx_seq_one_letter_code
_entity_poly.pdbx_strand_id
1 'polypeptide(L)'
;LSTMQWLAPVVAASAVAMALLLPRVLRPLVTDPQLLRAAVRVPAWAFAANLGLRTVHLANVCFCKVWAAQAFGLAIPTSELWTYMPVILLVAALPINVAGIGALQVVWLIFEPWASGESILAYVFLWQLLFLVAIMVRGLPFLRRVLAEIAEGRVTVSATGAGDPAAPAAPE
;
A
#
# COMPACT_ATOMS: atom_id res chain seq x y z
N LEU A 1 -24.52 20.50 -7.08
CA LEU A 1 -24.89 19.16 -6.57
C LEU A 1 -25.24 18.12 -7.65
N SER A 2 -25.28 18.41 -8.97
CA SER A 2 -25.74 17.42 -9.97
C SER A 2 -24.65 16.72 -10.83
N THR A 3 -23.40 17.21 -10.88
CA THR A 3 -22.31 16.60 -11.67
C THR A 3 -21.42 15.64 -10.88
N MET A 4 -21.48 15.68 -9.54
CA MET A 4 -20.64 14.89 -8.63
C MET A 4 -21.00 13.40 -8.55
N GLN A 5 -22.21 13.01 -8.95
CA GLN A 5 -22.71 11.62 -8.78
C GLN A 5 -22.16 10.64 -9.84
N TRP A 6 -21.78 11.14 -11.02
CA TRP A 6 -21.27 10.32 -12.12
C TRP A 6 -19.74 10.08 -12.07
N LEU A 7 -19.00 10.85 -11.27
CA LEU A 7 -17.56 10.68 -11.09
C LEU A 7 -17.22 9.52 -10.13
N ALA A 8 -18.10 9.21 -9.18
CA ALA A 8 -17.91 8.15 -8.18
C ALA A 8 -17.65 6.74 -8.75
N PRO A 9 -18.41 6.23 -9.74
CA PRO A 9 -18.17 4.88 -10.28
C PRO A 9 -16.90 4.79 -11.15
N VAL A 10 -16.54 5.87 -11.85
CA VAL A 10 -15.32 5.91 -12.68
C VAL A 10 -14.07 5.94 -11.78
N VAL A 11 -14.13 6.67 -10.68
CA VAL A 11 -13.07 6.72 -9.64
C VAL A 11 -12.98 5.38 -8.89
N ALA A 12 -14.11 4.72 -8.61
CA ALA A 12 -14.12 3.39 -7.98
C ALA A 12 -13.53 2.29 -8.89
N ALA A 13 -13.87 2.28 -10.18
CA ALA A 13 -13.33 1.30 -11.12
C ALA A 13 -11.82 1.47 -11.36
N SER A 14 -11.33 2.71 -11.44
CA SER A 14 -9.91 3.02 -11.59
C SER A 14 -9.10 2.75 -10.31
N ALA A 15 -9.70 2.97 -9.13
CA ALA A 15 -9.13 2.59 -7.84
C ALA A 15 -8.92 1.07 -7.74
N VAL A 16 -9.88 0.24 -8.18
CA VAL A 16 -9.78 -1.22 -8.13
C VAL A 16 -8.72 -1.76 -9.10
N ALA A 17 -8.63 -1.22 -10.32
CA ALA A 17 -7.65 -1.68 -11.32
C ALA A 17 -6.20 -1.37 -10.90
N MET A 18 -5.93 -0.17 -10.39
CA MET A 18 -4.60 0.24 -9.93
C MET A 18 -4.24 -0.42 -8.60
N ALA A 19 -5.29 -0.68 -7.82
CA ALA A 19 -5.28 -1.63 -6.74
C ALA A 19 -5.21 -3.10 -7.20
N LEU A 20 -4.61 -3.48 -8.33
CA LEU A 20 -4.18 -4.88 -8.53
C LEU A 20 -2.73 -4.98 -9.04
N LEU A 21 -2.16 -3.88 -9.54
CA LEU A 21 -0.87 -3.88 -10.25
C LEU A 21 0.34 -3.46 -9.39
N LEU A 22 0.12 -2.70 -8.31
CA LEU A 22 1.17 -2.06 -7.49
C LEU A 22 2.21 -2.99 -6.81
N PRO A 23 1.87 -4.20 -6.30
CA PRO A 23 2.83 -5.05 -5.57
C PRO A 23 3.85 -5.77 -6.46
N ARG A 24 3.60 -5.86 -7.77
CA ARG A 24 4.48 -6.62 -8.69
C ARG A 24 5.70 -5.83 -9.18
N VAL A 25 5.71 -4.50 -9.03
CA VAL A 25 6.72 -3.64 -9.68
C VAL A 25 7.86 -3.20 -8.75
N LEU A 26 7.65 -3.18 -7.42
CA LEU A 26 8.57 -2.50 -6.49
C LEU A 26 9.53 -3.40 -5.70
N ARG A 27 9.41 -4.73 -5.81
CA ARG A 27 10.22 -5.66 -5.00
C ARG A 27 11.71 -5.81 -5.35
N PRO A 28 12.20 -5.57 -6.59
CA PRO A 28 13.61 -5.78 -6.90
C PRO A 28 14.52 -4.59 -6.57
N LEU A 29 14.01 -3.43 -6.13
CA LEU A 29 14.71 -2.14 -6.21
C LEU A 29 15.83 -1.87 -5.17
N VAL A 30 16.03 -2.71 -4.15
CA VAL A 30 16.82 -2.34 -2.94
C VAL A 30 18.21 -3.01 -2.88
N THR A 31 18.54 -3.98 -3.75
CA THR A 31 19.73 -4.84 -3.53
C THR A 31 20.76 -4.84 -4.66
N ASP A 32 20.51 -4.20 -5.82
CA ASP A 32 21.34 -4.36 -7.01
C ASP A 32 21.97 -3.03 -7.52
N PRO A 33 23.31 -2.91 -7.65
CA PRO A 33 23.97 -1.73 -8.23
C PRO A 33 23.57 -1.44 -9.70
N GLN A 34 22.93 -2.39 -10.39
CA GLN A 34 22.29 -2.14 -11.68
C GLN A 34 21.07 -1.19 -11.59
N LEU A 35 20.41 -1.11 -10.43
CA LEU A 35 19.25 -0.24 -10.21
C LEU A 35 19.62 1.22 -10.03
N LEU A 36 20.82 1.51 -9.52
CA LEU A 36 21.36 2.87 -9.50
C LEU A 36 21.59 3.39 -10.91
N ARG A 37 22.03 2.53 -11.84
CA ARG A 37 22.10 2.87 -13.28
C ARG A 37 20.71 2.95 -13.92
N ALA A 38 19.74 2.17 -13.44
CA ALA A 38 18.34 2.27 -13.87
C ALA A 38 17.71 3.59 -13.38
N ALA A 39 18.03 4.07 -12.17
CA ALA A 39 17.53 5.33 -11.63
C ALA A 39 17.95 6.55 -12.47
N VAL A 40 19.17 6.52 -13.05
CA VAL A 40 19.64 7.54 -13.99
C VAL A 40 18.97 7.43 -15.38
N ARG A 41 18.38 6.26 -15.71
CA ARG A 41 17.64 6.02 -16.96
C ARG A 41 16.13 6.24 -16.86
N VAL A 42 15.57 6.35 -15.65
CA VAL A 42 14.15 6.64 -15.48
C VAL A 42 13.92 8.07 -15.92
N PRO A 43 13.09 8.32 -16.95
CA PRO A 43 12.87 9.67 -17.43
C PRO A 43 12.17 10.50 -16.35
N ALA A 44 12.54 11.78 -16.22
CA ALA A 44 12.06 12.66 -15.15
C ALA A 44 10.53 12.73 -15.05
N TRP A 45 9.82 12.57 -16.18
CA TRP A 45 8.36 12.50 -16.19
C TRP A 45 7.81 11.26 -15.48
N ALA A 46 8.49 10.11 -15.58
CA ALA A 46 8.06 8.88 -14.92
C ALA A 46 8.27 8.97 -13.41
N PHE A 47 9.34 9.64 -12.99
CA PHE A 47 9.54 10.00 -11.59
C PHE A 47 8.46 10.97 -11.09
N ALA A 48 8.19 12.05 -11.83
CA ALA A 48 7.14 13.01 -11.48
C ALA A 48 5.75 12.36 -11.45
N ALA A 49 5.45 11.45 -12.38
CA ALA A 49 4.21 10.68 -12.41
C ALA A 49 4.10 9.74 -11.21
N ASN A 50 5.19 9.07 -10.81
CA ASN A 50 5.20 8.22 -9.62
C ASN A 50 4.98 9.03 -8.34
N LEU A 51 5.66 10.17 -8.22
CA LEU A 51 5.50 11.08 -7.09
C LEU A 51 4.07 11.61 -7.03
N GLY A 52 3.52 12.07 -8.16
CA GLY A 52 2.14 12.52 -8.26
C GLY A 52 1.14 11.43 -7.86
N LEU A 53 1.33 10.20 -8.36
CA LEU A 53 0.49 9.06 -8.02
C LEU A 53 0.55 8.73 -6.53
N ARG A 54 1.74 8.79 -5.91
CA ARG A 54 1.89 8.61 -4.46
C ARG A 54 1.20 9.72 -3.68
N THR A 55 1.38 10.98 -4.07
CA THR A 55 0.72 12.11 -3.43
C THR A 55 -0.80 11.96 -3.48
N VAL A 56 -1.35 11.58 -4.64
CA VAL A 56 -2.79 11.30 -4.80
C VAL A 56 -3.24 10.14 -3.91
N HIS A 57 -2.44 9.07 -3.85
CA HIS A 57 -2.72 7.93 -2.96
C HIS A 57 -2.78 8.35 -1.49
N LEU A 58 -1.77 9.09 -1.00
CA LEU A 58 -1.74 9.58 0.37
C LEU A 58 -2.92 10.51 0.66
N ALA A 59 -3.23 11.44 -0.25
CA ALA A 59 -4.38 12.34 -0.12
C ALA A 59 -5.71 11.57 -0.04
N ASN A 60 -5.87 10.53 -0.87
CA ASN A 60 -7.05 9.67 -0.84
C ASN A 60 -7.16 8.91 0.49
N VAL A 61 -6.06 8.35 1.00
CA VAL A 61 -6.06 7.66 2.29
C VAL A 61 -6.40 8.62 3.43
N CYS A 62 -5.83 9.84 3.45
CA CYS A 62 -6.21 10.88 4.39
C CYS A 62 -7.71 11.16 4.32
N PHE A 63 -8.22 11.44 3.12
CA PHE A 63 -9.62 11.77 2.91
C PHE A 63 -10.54 10.67 3.43
N CYS A 64 -10.29 9.41 3.08
CA CYS A 64 -11.10 8.30 3.54
C CYS A 64 -11.04 8.13 5.07
N LYS A 65 -9.89 8.36 5.71
CA LYS A 65 -9.77 8.30 7.17
C LYS A 65 -10.53 9.43 7.86
N VAL A 66 -10.41 10.67 7.37
CA VAL A 66 -11.16 11.79 7.94
C VAL A 66 -12.66 11.55 7.79
N TRP A 67 -13.10 11.12 6.61
CA TRP A 67 -14.51 10.83 6.36
C TRP A 67 -15.03 9.66 7.20
N ALA A 68 -14.24 8.59 7.33
CA ALA A 68 -14.61 7.44 8.13
C ALA A 68 -14.69 7.79 9.63
N ALA A 69 -13.80 8.65 10.14
CA ALA A 69 -13.88 9.12 11.52
C ALA A 69 -15.19 9.89 11.79
N GLN A 70 -15.59 10.76 10.85
CA GLN A 70 -16.87 11.48 10.93
C GLN A 70 -18.08 10.52 10.83
N ALA A 71 -18.03 9.56 9.91
CA ALA A 71 -19.08 8.56 9.75
C ALA A 71 -19.19 7.60 10.94
N PHE A 72 -18.08 7.36 11.64
CA PHE A 72 -18.05 6.59 12.89
C PHE A 72 -18.62 7.37 14.08
N GLY A 73 -18.84 8.68 13.93
CA GLY A 73 -19.39 9.55 14.98
C GLY A 73 -18.35 10.11 15.94
N LEU A 74 -17.06 10.14 15.57
CA LEU A 74 -16.04 10.79 16.38
C LEU A 74 -16.22 12.31 16.32
N ALA A 75 -16.44 12.94 17.48
CA ALA A 75 -16.61 14.40 17.62
C ALA A 75 -15.29 15.19 17.48
N ILE A 76 -14.36 14.71 16.65
CA ILE A 76 -13.07 15.35 16.41
C ILE A 76 -13.24 16.41 15.32
N PRO A 77 -12.81 17.66 15.53
CA PRO A 77 -12.87 18.70 14.50
C PRO A 77 -12.09 18.27 13.25
N THR A 78 -12.71 18.43 12.08
CA THR A 78 -12.13 18.06 10.79
C THR A 78 -10.78 18.76 10.54
N SER A 79 -10.60 20.00 11.03
CA SER A 79 -9.33 20.74 10.95
C SER A 79 -8.18 20.04 11.68
N GLU A 80 -8.44 19.48 12.86
CA GLU A 80 -7.43 18.77 13.66
C GLU A 80 -7.06 17.45 12.97
N LEU A 81 -8.08 16.71 12.50
CA LEU A 81 -7.87 15.47 11.75
C LEU A 81 -6.95 15.70 10.54
N TRP A 82 -7.21 16.73 9.73
CA TRP A 82 -6.34 17.05 8.57
C TRP A 82 -4.93 17.47 8.98
N THR A 83 -4.78 18.20 10.08
CA THR A 83 -3.48 18.69 10.57
C THR A 83 -2.60 17.54 11.05
N TYR A 84 -3.17 16.58 11.79
CA TYR A 84 -2.44 15.44 12.32
C TYR A 84 -2.35 14.23 11.38
N MET A 85 -3.16 14.18 10.31
CA MET A 85 -3.13 13.07 9.33
C MET A 85 -1.74 12.77 8.75
N PRO A 86 -0.94 13.76 8.28
CA PRO A 86 0.41 13.50 7.78
C PRO A 86 1.31 12.83 8.82
N VAL A 87 1.22 13.24 10.09
CA VAL A 87 1.98 12.64 11.20
C VAL A 87 1.54 11.20 11.44
N ILE A 88 0.22 10.97 11.45
CA ILE A 88 -0.37 9.63 11.61
C ILE A 88 0.05 8.71 10.47
N LEU A 89 0.06 9.18 9.22
CA LEU A 89 0.52 8.41 8.08
C LEU A 89 2.03 8.15 8.11
N LEU A 90 2.82 9.12 8.57
CA LEU A 90 4.26 8.93 8.77
C LEU A 90 4.52 7.80 9.78
N VAL A 91 3.83 7.82 10.92
CA VAL A 91 3.95 6.76 11.93
C VAL A 91 3.41 5.43 11.41
N ALA A 92 2.32 5.43 10.64
CA ALA A 92 1.79 4.22 10.01
C ALA A 92 2.79 3.58 9.04
N ALA A 93 3.62 4.38 8.37
CA ALA A 93 4.64 3.92 7.44
C ALA A 93 5.87 3.31 8.12
N LEU A 94 6.06 3.53 9.43
CA LEU A 94 7.18 2.97 10.17
C LEU A 94 7.02 1.44 10.32
N PRO A 95 8.11 0.67 10.14
CA PRO A 95 8.10 -0.79 10.27
C PRO A 95 8.02 -1.29 11.73
N ILE A 96 7.45 -0.46 12.61
CA ILE A 96 7.16 -0.78 14.02
C ILE A 96 5.72 -1.25 14.21
N ASN A 97 4.86 -1.09 13.19
CA ASN A 97 3.47 -1.55 13.23
C ASN A 97 3.38 -2.98 12.69
N VAL A 98 3.11 -3.94 13.55
CA VAL A 98 2.86 -5.33 13.12
C VAL A 98 1.42 -5.41 12.62
N ALA A 99 1.25 -5.58 11.31
CA ALA A 99 -0.07 -5.62 10.65
C ALA A 99 -0.96 -4.39 10.97
N GLY A 100 -0.35 -3.22 11.22
CA GLY A 100 -1.08 -2.00 11.56
C GLY A 100 -1.56 -1.89 13.01
N ILE A 101 -1.16 -2.83 13.87
CA ILE A 101 -1.40 -2.85 15.31
C ILE A 101 -0.13 -2.37 16.04
N GLY A 102 -0.30 -1.58 17.11
CA GLY A 102 0.81 -1.06 17.92
C GLY A 102 0.87 0.47 17.91
N ALA A 103 2.02 1.03 17.50
CA ALA A 103 2.33 2.45 17.63
C ALA A 103 1.27 3.37 16.98
N LEU A 104 0.68 2.97 15.86
CA LEU A 104 -0.38 3.74 15.23
C LEU A 104 -1.60 3.95 16.14
N GLN A 105 -2.02 2.94 16.90
CA GLN A 105 -3.17 3.06 17.80
C GLN A 105 -2.91 4.09 18.91
N VAL A 106 -1.69 4.08 19.46
CA VAL A 106 -1.25 5.05 20.48
C VAL A 106 -1.25 6.46 19.92
N VAL A 107 -0.77 6.67 18.69
CA VAL A 107 -0.74 8.01 18.09
C VAL A 107 -2.15 8.56 17.88
N TRP A 108 -3.14 7.71 17.57
CA TRP A 108 -4.53 8.16 17.46
C TRP A 108 -5.12 8.64 18.79
N LEU A 109 -4.59 8.22 19.94
CA LEU A 109 -5.02 8.71 21.26
C LEU A 109 -4.65 10.18 21.50
N ILE A 110 -3.87 10.81 20.62
CA ILE A 110 -3.73 12.29 20.63
C ILE A 110 -5.09 13.00 20.52
N PHE A 111 -6.11 12.31 19.97
CA PHE A 111 -7.46 12.82 19.84
C PHE A 111 -8.37 12.59 21.07
N GLU A 112 -7.86 12.03 22.16
CA GLU A 112 -8.60 11.86 23.42
C GLU A 112 -9.29 13.14 23.95
N PRO A 113 -8.75 14.36 23.77
CA PRO A 113 -9.45 15.58 24.17
C PRO A 113 -10.82 15.80 23.50
N TRP A 114 -11.08 15.13 22.37
CA TRP A 114 -12.31 15.30 21.58
C TRP A 114 -13.22 14.07 21.54
N ALA A 115 -12.69 12.87 21.79
CA ALA A 115 -13.46 11.63 21.79
C ALA A 115 -12.88 10.65 22.82
N SER A 116 -13.71 9.73 23.32
CA SER A 116 -13.23 8.74 24.29
C SER A 116 -12.17 7.83 23.66
N GLY A 117 -11.14 7.45 24.44
CA GLY A 117 -10.06 6.59 23.98
C GLY A 117 -10.57 5.26 23.44
N GLU A 118 -11.64 4.71 24.03
CA GLU A 118 -12.27 3.46 23.57
C GLU A 118 -12.90 3.63 22.18
N SER A 119 -13.57 4.76 21.94
CA SER A 119 -14.19 5.05 20.64
C SER A 119 -13.14 5.26 19.56
N ILE A 120 -12.05 5.94 19.89
CA ILE A 120 -10.90 6.14 18.99
C ILE A 120 -10.26 4.79 18.64
N LEU A 121 -10.00 3.94 19.63
CA LEU A 121 -9.42 2.61 19.41
C LEU A 121 -10.34 1.72 18.59
N ALA A 122 -11.64 1.73 18.86
CA ALA A 122 -12.63 1.00 18.08
C ALA A 122 -12.63 1.42 16.61
N TYR A 123 -12.56 2.72 16.34
CA TYR A 123 -12.42 3.27 15.00
C TYR A 123 -11.13 2.80 14.31
N VAL A 124 -9.98 2.92 14.98
CA VAL A 124 -8.68 2.51 14.41
C VAL A 124 -8.68 1.01 14.12
N PHE A 125 -9.20 0.20 15.03
CA PHE A 125 -9.30 -1.24 14.86
C PHE A 125 -10.19 -1.60 13.67
N LEU A 126 -11.38 -1.01 13.59
CA LEU A 126 -12.30 -1.21 12.47
C LEU A 126 -11.64 -0.82 11.15
N TRP A 127 -10.94 0.32 11.10
CA TRP A 127 -10.23 0.77 9.91
C TRP A 127 -9.19 -0.26 9.45
N GLN A 128 -8.38 -0.79 10.37
CA GLN A 128 -7.36 -1.79 10.04
C GLN A 128 -7.97 -3.12 9.60
N LEU A 129 -9.07 -3.54 10.24
CA LEU A 129 -9.81 -4.72 9.84
C LEU A 129 -10.35 -4.58 8.41
N LEU A 130 -10.98 -3.45 8.09
CA LEU A 130 -11.47 -3.16 6.75
C LEU A 130 -10.34 -3.14 5.72
N PHE A 131 -9.20 -2.56 6.06
CA PHE A 131 -8.04 -2.54 5.19
C PHE A 131 -7.46 -3.94 4.94
N LEU A 132 -7.37 -4.77 5.98
CA LEU A 132 -6.94 -6.16 5.87
C LEU A 132 -7.89 -6.95 4.96
N VAL A 133 -9.20 -6.83 5.18
CA VAL A 133 -10.23 -7.46 4.34
C VAL A 133 -10.08 -6.99 2.88
N ALA A 134 -9.89 -5.69 2.64
CA ALA A 134 -9.69 -5.16 1.30
C ALA A 134 -8.45 -5.76 0.62
N ILE A 135 -7.32 -5.91 1.34
CA ILE A 135 -6.12 -6.56 0.81
C ILE A 135 -6.38 -8.03 0.48
N MET A 136 -7.08 -8.76 1.37
CA MET A 136 -7.40 -10.17 1.15
C MET A 136 -8.30 -10.36 -0.08
N VAL A 137 -9.36 -9.57 -0.19
CA VAL A 137 -10.29 -9.60 -1.33
C VAL A 137 -9.56 -9.25 -2.63
N ARG A 138 -8.66 -8.27 -2.60
CA ARG A 138 -7.81 -7.89 -3.73
C ARG A 138 -6.82 -8.99 -4.14
N GLY A 139 -6.29 -9.75 -3.18
CA GLY A 139 -5.35 -10.85 -3.42
C GLY A 139 -6.01 -12.13 -3.92
N LEU A 140 -7.28 -12.34 -3.59
CA LEU A 140 -8.02 -13.59 -3.85
C LEU A 140 -8.04 -14.03 -5.32
N PRO A 141 -8.23 -13.16 -6.33
CA PRO A 141 -8.22 -13.56 -7.74
C PRO A 141 -6.87 -14.12 -8.20
N PHE A 142 -5.77 -13.64 -7.62
CA PHE A 142 -4.43 -14.11 -7.96
C PHE A 142 -4.05 -15.39 -7.23
N LEU A 143 -4.68 -15.68 -6.09
CA LEU A 143 -4.38 -16.86 -5.28
C LEU A 143 -4.53 -18.15 -6.08
N ARG A 144 -5.61 -18.28 -6.87
CA ARG A 144 -5.85 -19.46 -7.71
C ARG A 144 -4.75 -19.69 -8.73
N ARG A 145 -4.29 -18.63 -9.39
CA ARG A 145 -3.22 -18.72 -10.38
C ARG A 145 -1.89 -19.10 -9.72
N VAL A 146 -1.57 -18.50 -8.58
CA VAL A 146 -0.35 -18.82 -7.82
C VAL A 146 -0.37 -20.27 -7.35
N LEU A 147 -1.51 -20.76 -6.84
CA LEU A 147 -1.67 -22.15 -6.43
C LEU A 147 -1.50 -23.12 -7.60
N ALA A 148 -2.01 -22.80 -8.79
CA ALA A 148 -1.81 -23.60 -9.99
C ALA A 148 -0.34 -23.63 -10.45
N GLU A 149 0.33 -22.47 -10.47
CA GLU A 149 1.76 -22.37 -10.82
C GLU A 149 2.63 -23.18 -9.84
N ILE A 150 2.28 -23.19 -8.54
CA ILE A 150 2.96 -24.02 -7.52
C ILE A 150 2.68 -25.51 -7.76
N ALA A 151 1.43 -25.90 -8.01
CA ALA A 151 1.05 -27.30 -8.25
C ALA A 151 1.70 -27.89 -9.50
N GLU A 152 1.92 -27.07 -10.53
CA GLU A 152 2.63 -27.44 -11.75
C GLU A 152 4.16 -27.46 -11.61
N GLY A 153 4.71 -27.13 -10.44
CA GLY A 153 6.15 -27.07 -10.21
C GLY A 153 6.85 -25.93 -10.96
N ARG A 154 6.10 -24.96 -11.51
CA ARG A 154 6.63 -23.77 -12.19
C ARG A 154 7.04 -22.69 -11.19
N VAL A 155 7.72 -23.08 -10.11
CA VAL A 155 8.58 -22.14 -9.42
C VAL A 155 9.87 -22.13 -10.23
N THR A 156 9.91 -21.30 -11.28
CA THR A 156 11.19 -20.91 -11.88
C THR A 156 11.98 -20.24 -10.76
N VAL A 157 12.77 -21.06 -10.07
CA VAL A 157 13.88 -20.62 -9.26
C VAL A 157 14.79 -19.88 -10.23
N SER A 158 14.60 -18.57 -10.39
CA SER A 158 15.61 -17.65 -10.93
C SER A 158 16.81 -17.54 -9.97
N ALA A 159 17.16 -18.63 -9.28
CA ALA A 159 18.45 -18.85 -8.66
C ALA A 159 19.30 -19.77 -9.56
N THR A 160 19.30 -19.53 -10.87
CA THR A 160 20.48 -19.83 -11.70
C THR A 160 21.45 -18.65 -11.57
N GLY A 161 21.91 -18.43 -10.34
CA GLY A 161 23.18 -17.79 -10.04
C GLY A 161 24.19 -18.81 -9.49
N ALA A 162 23.88 -20.11 -9.58
CA ALA A 162 24.75 -21.18 -9.13
C ALA A 162 24.79 -22.28 -10.21
N GLY A 163 25.87 -22.25 -10.99
CA GLY A 163 26.35 -23.39 -11.75
C GLY A 163 26.61 -23.10 -13.22
N ASP A 164 27.84 -22.71 -13.55
CA ASP A 164 28.47 -23.29 -14.73
C ASP A 164 29.88 -23.80 -14.38
N PRO A 165 30.02 -25.07 -13.96
CA PRO A 165 31.29 -25.79 -14.04
C PRO A 165 31.20 -26.89 -15.09
N ALA A 166 30.66 -26.61 -16.28
CA ALA A 166 30.62 -27.60 -17.35
C ALA A 166 30.93 -26.99 -18.73
N ALA A 167 32.11 -26.39 -18.85
CA ALA A 167 32.77 -26.26 -20.14
C ALA A 167 33.44 -27.61 -20.49
N PRO A 168 33.01 -28.33 -21.53
CA PRO A 168 33.79 -29.46 -22.04
C PRO A 168 35.08 -28.92 -22.65
N ALA A 169 36.23 -29.39 -22.13
CA ALA A 169 37.54 -29.08 -22.70
C ALA A 169 37.60 -29.52 -24.16
N ALA A 170 38.01 -28.60 -25.04
CA ALA A 170 38.30 -28.89 -26.43
C ALA A 170 39.49 -29.86 -26.53
N PRO A 171 39.46 -30.82 -27.47
CA PRO A 171 40.60 -31.68 -27.74
C PRO A 171 41.64 -30.93 -28.58
N GLU A 172 42.88 -30.84 -28.07
CA GLU A 172 44.10 -30.74 -28.87
C GLU A 172 44.86 -32.06 -28.81
#